data_AF-A0A9J7L7R5-F1
#
_entry.id   AF-A0A9J7L7R5-F1
#
_cell.length_a   1.000
_cell.length_b   1.000
_cell.length_c   1.000
_cell.angle_alpha   90.00
_cell.angle_beta   90.00
_cell.angle_gamma   90.00
#
_symmetry.space_group_name_H-M   'P 1'
#
loop_
_entity.id
_entity.type
_entity.pdbx_description
1 polymer ?
#
loop_
_entity_poly.entity_id
_entity_poly.type
_entity_poly.pdbx_seq_one_letter_code
_entity_poly.pdbx_strand_id
1 'polypeptide(L)'
;MFDLVPVQCSPPTAPANGALSPSGVTYFEYQNQVTFTCDEGYELDGESTVTCQADREWSDPVPTCKEEDDTLTSGEWSGYNYTIHGSQKDHSTAAETCASFGAHLAVSKSEDVNNFIANLASSVLPNGFFWIGLHDYDNVGLWQWSDDTFLDYTSWNPGEPSGGQGCGQLFPRLATWDDDYCSNQKYYICQQALEDDTLTSGKWNGYNYTIHGTQKDHSTAAAACASFGAHLADSKSEDINNFLVNLASGVLPNQDFWIGLHDYEHEGQWQWSDDTDVNYTNWNPGEPNNGLGEQNCGKLYTSTSTWDDDFCDSEKYYICQQG
;
A
#
# COMPACT_ATOMS: atom_id res chain seq x y z
N MET A 1 23.78 -16.87 -60.44
CA MET A 1 22.42 -16.96 -59.89
C MET A 1 22.52 -16.34 -58.51
N PHE A 2 22.11 -15.09 -58.34
CA PHE A 2 22.04 -14.48 -57.01
C PHE A 2 20.74 -14.96 -56.38
N ASP A 3 20.84 -15.71 -55.29
CA ASP A 3 19.69 -16.16 -54.53
C ASP A 3 19.08 -14.92 -53.85
N LEU A 4 17.96 -14.44 -54.38
CA LEU A 4 17.18 -13.39 -53.72
C LEU A 4 16.39 -14.07 -52.60
N VAL A 5 17.01 -14.17 -51.42
CA VAL A 5 16.29 -14.64 -50.23
C VAL A 5 15.20 -13.61 -49.92
N PRO A 6 13.92 -13.99 -49.92
CA PRO A 6 12.84 -13.05 -49.61
C PRO A 6 13.03 -12.49 -48.21
N VAL A 7 12.83 -11.17 -48.07
CA VAL A 7 12.83 -10.51 -46.77
C VAL A 7 11.52 -10.87 -46.07
N GLN A 8 11.64 -11.56 -44.95
CA GLN A 8 10.52 -12.05 -44.17
C GLN A 8 10.75 -11.76 -42.69
N CYS A 9 9.74 -11.20 -42.03
CA CYS A 9 9.72 -11.00 -40.59
C CYS A 9 8.96 -12.13 -39.89
N SER A 10 9.44 -12.53 -38.72
CA SER A 10 8.74 -13.48 -37.85
C SER A 10 7.42 -12.87 -37.37
N PRO A 11 6.33 -13.65 -37.29
CA PRO A 11 5.05 -13.16 -36.76
C PRO A 11 5.19 -12.61 -35.34
N PRO A 12 4.72 -11.39 -35.06
CA PRO A 12 4.64 -10.88 -33.69
C PRO A 12 3.56 -11.64 -32.91
N THR A 13 3.62 -11.55 -31.57
CA THR A 13 2.59 -12.09 -30.68
C THR A 13 1.59 -10.99 -30.34
N ALA A 14 0.32 -11.34 -30.12
CA ALA A 14 -0.65 -10.37 -29.63
C ALA A 14 -0.25 -9.91 -28.23
N PRO A 15 -0.38 -8.63 -27.89
CA PRO A 15 -0.19 -8.17 -26.52
C PRO A 15 -1.20 -8.86 -25.58
N ALA A 16 -0.85 -8.99 -24.30
CA ALA A 16 -1.83 -9.36 -23.28
C ALA A 16 -2.95 -8.31 -23.26
N ASN A 17 -4.20 -8.73 -23.07
CA ASN A 17 -5.39 -7.86 -23.13
C ASN A 17 -5.50 -7.08 -24.44
N GLY A 18 -5.16 -7.75 -25.54
CA GLY A 18 -5.28 -7.18 -26.87
C GLY A 18 -5.15 -8.23 -27.97
N ALA A 19 -5.20 -7.73 -29.19
CA ALA A 19 -5.18 -8.51 -30.41
C ALA A 19 -4.25 -7.89 -31.45
N LEU A 20 -3.96 -8.66 -32.50
CA LEU A 20 -3.26 -8.19 -33.68
C LEU A 20 -4.02 -8.58 -34.95
N SER A 21 -3.81 -7.80 -36.01
CA SER A 21 -4.38 -8.03 -37.32
C SER A 21 -3.33 -7.78 -38.41
N PRO A 22 -3.13 -8.73 -39.36
CA PRO A 22 -3.81 -10.01 -39.50
C PRO A 22 -3.30 -11.08 -38.52
N SER A 23 -4.19 -11.90 -37.96
CA SER A 23 -3.85 -13.00 -37.05
C SER A 23 -3.63 -14.34 -37.77
N GLY A 24 -2.88 -15.25 -37.14
CA GLY A 24 -2.66 -16.61 -37.65
C GLY A 24 -1.76 -16.70 -38.90
N VAL A 25 -1.01 -15.65 -39.21
CA VAL A 25 -0.09 -15.60 -40.36
C VAL A 25 1.27 -16.20 -39.98
N THR A 26 1.86 -17.02 -40.85
CA THR A 26 3.12 -17.74 -40.58
C THR A 26 4.38 -16.97 -40.96
N TYR A 27 4.29 -15.97 -41.85
CA TYR A 27 5.38 -15.05 -42.20
C TYR A 27 4.83 -13.74 -42.78
N PHE A 28 5.58 -12.66 -42.61
CA PHE A 28 5.25 -11.34 -43.18
C PHE A 28 6.35 -10.92 -44.15
N GLU A 29 5.98 -10.52 -45.37
CA GLU A 29 6.93 -10.03 -46.38
C GLU A 29 7.31 -8.57 -46.13
N TYR A 30 8.39 -8.11 -46.78
CA TYR A 30 8.81 -6.70 -46.75
C TYR A 30 7.65 -5.75 -47.04
N GLN A 31 7.52 -4.71 -46.20
CA GLN A 31 6.42 -3.73 -46.19
C GLN A 31 5.05 -4.24 -45.73
N ASN A 32 4.89 -5.51 -45.39
CA ASN A 32 3.68 -5.95 -44.70
C ASN A 32 3.58 -5.26 -43.34
N GLN A 33 2.34 -4.99 -42.93
CA GLN A 33 2.03 -4.34 -41.68
C GLN A 33 1.22 -5.26 -40.77
N VAL A 34 1.43 -5.08 -39.46
CA VAL A 34 0.60 -5.65 -38.41
C VAL A 34 0.09 -4.50 -37.56
N THR A 35 -1.23 -4.45 -37.37
CA THR A 35 -1.89 -3.50 -36.50
C THR A 35 -2.28 -4.19 -35.20
N PHE A 36 -2.02 -3.53 -34.08
CA PHE A 36 -2.36 -3.98 -32.73
C PHE A 36 -3.56 -3.19 -32.20
N THR A 37 -4.38 -3.84 -31.39
CA THR A 37 -5.53 -3.25 -30.71
C THR A 37 -5.59 -3.79 -29.29
N CYS A 38 -6.04 -2.99 -28.33
CA CYS A 38 -6.29 -3.47 -26.98
C CYS A 38 -7.76 -3.85 -26.79
N ASP A 39 -8.01 -4.73 -25.82
CA ASP A 39 -9.35 -5.10 -25.38
C ASP A 39 -10.02 -3.89 -24.68
N GLU A 40 -11.34 -3.92 -24.52
CA GLU A 40 -12.09 -2.83 -23.87
C GLU A 40 -11.58 -2.59 -22.44
N GLY A 41 -11.32 -1.33 -22.08
CA GLY A 41 -10.72 -0.93 -20.81
C GLY A 41 -9.20 -0.83 -20.83
N TYR A 42 -8.56 -1.06 -21.97
CA TYR A 42 -7.10 -0.93 -22.13
C TYR A 42 -6.73 0.05 -23.25
N GLU A 43 -5.72 0.87 -22.98
CA GLU A 43 -5.08 1.76 -23.93
C GLU A 43 -3.76 1.18 -24.44
N LEU A 44 -3.47 1.40 -25.72
CA LEU A 44 -2.28 0.90 -26.38
C LEU A 44 -1.07 1.80 -26.07
N ASP A 45 -0.07 1.23 -25.40
CA ASP A 45 1.22 1.87 -25.12
C ASP A 45 2.26 1.41 -26.14
N GLY A 46 2.49 2.25 -27.14
CA GLY A 46 3.43 2.04 -28.24
C GLY A 46 2.81 2.33 -29.61
N GLU A 47 3.48 1.88 -30.67
CA GLU A 47 2.98 2.08 -32.04
C GLU A 47 1.85 1.09 -32.37
N SER A 48 0.72 1.63 -32.81
CA SER A 48 -0.45 0.82 -33.18
C SER A 48 -0.22 -0.04 -34.43
N THR A 49 0.78 0.29 -35.26
CA THR A 49 1.07 -0.45 -36.50
C THR A 49 2.57 -0.52 -36.73
N VAL A 50 3.08 -1.75 -36.92
CA VAL A 50 4.50 -2.01 -37.22
C VAL A 50 4.67 -2.53 -38.64
N THR A 51 5.80 -2.20 -39.26
CA THR A 51 6.10 -2.58 -40.66
C THR A 51 7.32 -3.48 -40.73
N CYS A 52 7.25 -4.56 -41.54
CA CYS A 52 8.39 -5.44 -41.78
C CYS A 52 9.46 -4.75 -42.64
N GLN A 53 10.66 -4.59 -42.09
CA GLN A 53 11.75 -3.81 -42.69
C GLN A 53 12.75 -4.69 -43.47
N ALA A 54 13.66 -4.05 -44.20
CA ALA A 54 14.60 -4.71 -45.12
C ALA A 54 15.65 -5.59 -44.41
N ASP A 55 15.92 -5.31 -43.13
CA ASP A 55 16.79 -6.06 -42.24
C ASP A 55 16.11 -7.27 -41.58
N ARG A 56 14.82 -7.50 -41.89
CA ARG A 56 13.96 -8.57 -41.32
C ARG A 56 13.55 -8.32 -39.87
N GLU A 57 13.65 -7.08 -39.41
CA GLU A 57 13.10 -6.64 -38.14
C GLU A 57 11.80 -5.84 -38.35
N TRP A 58 11.02 -5.73 -37.27
CA TRP A 58 9.84 -4.86 -37.24
C TRP A 58 10.29 -3.42 -36.97
N SER A 59 9.56 -2.45 -37.51
CA SER A 59 9.88 -1.02 -37.32
C SER A 59 9.93 -0.59 -35.85
N ASP A 60 9.13 -1.24 -35.02
CA ASP A 60 8.96 -0.97 -33.60
C ASP A 60 8.70 -2.29 -32.86
N PRO A 61 8.96 -2.37 -31.55
CA PRO A 61 8.58 -3.52 -30.75
C PRO A 61 7.06 -3.70 -30.67
N VAL A 62 6.62 -4.89 -30.28
CA VAL A 62 5.20 -5.15 -30.00
C VAL A 62 4.74 -4.22 -28.86
N PRO A 63 3.65 -3.44 -29.03
CA PRO A 63 3.17 -2.53 -28.00
C PRO A 63 2.59 -3.30 -26.80
N THR A 64 2.35 -2.61 -25.70
CA THR A 64 1.64 -3.18 -24.54
C THR A 64 0.25 -2.57 -24.41
N CYS A 65 -0.67 -3.28 -23.77
CA CYS A 65 -1.98 -2.75 -23.42
C CYS A 65 -1.99 -2.46 -21.93
N LYS A 66 -2.15 -1.18 -21.57
CA LYS A 66 -2.25 -0.69 -20.19
C LYS A 66 -3.71 -0.44 -19.86
N GLU A 67 -4.14 -0.73 -18.65
CA GLU A 67 -5.49 -0.36 -18.20
C GLU A 67 -5.69 1.15 -18.39
N GLU A 68 -6.85 1.56 -18.91
CA GLU A 68 -7.24 2.96 -18.97
C GLU A 68 -7.39 3.50 -17.53
N ASP A 69 -6.91 4.72 -17.28
CA ASP A 69 -7.14 5.39 -16.00
C ASP A 69 -8.62 5.78 -15.90
N ASP A 70 -9.36 4.99 -15.13
CA ASP A 70 -10.79 5.15 -14.84
C ASP A 70 -11.04 5.75 -13.45
N THR A 71 -10.05 6.45 -12.90
CA THR A 71 -10.15 7.12 -11.59
C THR A 71 -11.34 8.09 -11.57
N LEU A 72 -12.29 7.85 -10.68
CA LEU A 72 -13.42 8.72 -10.41
C LEU A 72 -13.06 9.84 -9.43
N THR A 73 -12.29 9.51 -8.39
CA THR A 73 -11.80 10.44 -7.38
C THR A 73 -10.62 9.83 -6.63
N SER A 74 -9.83 10.68 -5.98
CA SER A 74 -8.77 10.25 -5.08
C SER A 74 -8.69 11.14 -3.85
N GLY A 75 -7.97 10.69 -2.83
CA GLY A 75 -7.69 11.47 -1.64
C GLY A 75 -6.57 10.87 -0.82
N GLU A 76 -5.79 11.75 -0.19
CA GLU A 76 -4.66 11.36 0.65
C GLU A 76 -5.07 11.38 2.12
N TRP A 77 -4.69 10.32 2.84
CA TRP A 77 -4.86 10.25 4.28
C TRP A 77 -3.83 9.30 4.89
N SER A 78 -3.24 9.72 6.00
CA SER A 78 -2.32 8.89 6.78
C SER A 78 -1.23 8.23 5.92
N GLY A 79 -0.50 9.01 5.10
CA GLY A 79 0.63 8.47 4.33
C GLY A 79 0.24 7.61 3.11
N TYR A 80 -1.04 7.52 2.77
CA TYR A 80 -1.51 6.80 1.59
C TYR A 80 -2.37 7.70 0.70
N ASN A 81 -2.31 7.45 -0.61
CA ASN A 81 -3.30 7.91 -1.57
C ASN A 81 -4.32 6.79 -1.81
N TYR A 82 -5.61 7.14 -1.72
CA TYR A 82 -6.73 6.23 -1.99
C TYR A 82 -7.41 6.67 -3.28
N THR A 83 -7.64 5.73 -4.19
CA THR A 83 -8.19 6.00 -5.52
C THR A 83 -9.44 5.14 -5.74
N ILE A 84 -10.52 5.75 -6.22
CA ILE A 84 -11.77 5.05 -6.54
C ILE A 84 -11.87 4.90 -8.05
N HIS A 85 -12.00 3.65 -8.50
CA HIS A 85 -12.06 3.30 -9.91
C HIS A 85 -13.50 3.09 -10.39
N GLY A 86 -13.77 3.51 -11.63
CA GLY A 86 -15.10 3.56 -12.24
C GLY A 86 -15.52 2.31 -13.03
N SER A 87 -14.58 1.43 -13.35
CA SER A 87 -14.86 0.11 -13.90
C SER A 87 -15.38 -0.80 -12.78
N GLN A 88 -16.42 -1.58 -13.08
CA GLN A 88 -16.89 -2.59 -12.15
C GLN A 88 -16.18 -3.90 -12.44
N LYS A 89 -15.51 -4.46 -11.43
CA LYS A 89 -14.70 -5.67 -11.55
C LYS A 89 -15.02 -6.65 -10.42
N ASP A 90 -14.74 -7.94 -10.61
CA ASP A 90 -14.67 -8.87 -9.49
C ASP A 90 -13.49 -8.52 -8.57
N HIS A 91 -13.51 -9.05 -7.35
CA HIS A 91 -12.53 -8.68 -6.32
C HIS A 91 -11.10 -8.99 -6.73
N SER A 92 -10.85 -10.16 -7.33
CA SER A 92 -9.53 -10.55 -7.83
C SER A 92 -9.02 -9.63 -8.93
N THR A 93 -9.84 -9.32 -9.93
CA THR A 93 -9.43 -8.45 -11.05
C THR A 93 -9.24 -7.01 -10.58
N ALA A 94 -10.03 -6.55 -9.59
CA ALA A 94 -9.83 -5.27 -8.93
C ALA A 94 -8.47 -5.22 -8.19
N ALA A 95 -8.12 -6.27 -7.46
CA ALA A 95 -6.83 -6.38 -6.78
C ALA A 95 -5.65 -6.38 -7.77
N GLU A 96 -5.75 -7.13 -8.88
CA GLU A 96 -4.75 -7.11 -9.96
C GLU A 96 -4.63 -5.72 -10.59
N THR A 97 -5.75 -5.01 -10.74
CA THR A 97 -5.75 -3.63 -11.26
C THR A 97 -5.01 -2.69 -10.31
N CYS A 98 -5.30 -2.73 -9.00
CA CYS A 98 -4.54 -1.96 -8.01
C CYS A 98 -3.04 -2.31 -8.04
N ALA A 99 -2.70 -3.60 -8.11
CA ALA A 99 -1.31 -4.07 -8.18
C ALA A 99 -0.56 -3.51 -9.40
N SER A 100 -1.24 -3.35 -10.54
CA SER A 100 -0.64 -2.77 -11.75
C SER A 100 -0.19 -1.30 -11.58
N PHE A 101 -0.77 -0.59 -10.61
CA PHE A 101 -0.40 0.78 -10.24
C PHE A 101 0.57 0.84 -9.04
N GLY A 102 1.11 -0.30 -8.58
CA GLY A 102 1.92 -0.36 -7.36
C GLY A 102 1.11 -0.12 -6.09
N ALA A 103 -0.18 -0.42 -6.12
CA ALA A 103 -1.14 -0.30 -5.04
C ALA A 103 -1.69 -1.68 -4.64
N HIS A 104 -2.52 -1.74 -3.63
CA HIS A 104 -3.39 -2.89 -3.34
C HIS A 104 -4.81 -2.40 -3.09
N LEU A 105 -5.78 -3.28 -2.89
CA LEU A 105 -7.12 -2.85 -2.49
C LEU A 105 -7.08 -2.15 -1.12
N ALA A 106 -7.99 -1.24 -0.85
CA ALA A 106 -7.90 -0.40 0.33
C ALA A 106 -8.04 -1.19 1.64
N VAL A 107 -7.15 -0.90 2.58
CA VAL A 107 -7.06 -1.51 3.90
C VAL A 107 -7.52 -0.50 4.95
N SER A 108 -8.28 -0.98 5.93
CA SER A 108 -8.83 -0.11 6.97
C SER A 108 -8.48 -0.65 8.36
N LYS A 109 -7.39 -0.13 8.95
CA LYS A 109 -6.89 -0.56 10.27
C LYS A 109 -7.38 0.29 11.45
N SER A 110 -8.18 1.33 11.20
CA SER A 110 -8.72 2.18 12.27
C SER A 110 -10.03 2.85 11.87
N GLU A 111 -10.77 3.37 12.85
CA GLU A 111 -12.00 4.12 12.62
C GLU A 111 -11.77 5.37 11.77
N ASP A 112 -10.67 6.10 11.98
CA ASP A 112 -10.35 7.31 11.22
C ASP A 112 -10.05 7.00 9.76
N VAL A 113 -9.26 5.96 9.49
CA VAL A 113 -8.98 5.48 8.12
C VAL A 113 -10.28 5.01 7.45
N ASN A 114 -11.08 4.20 8.14
CA ASN A 114 -12.37 3.72 7.64
C ASN A 114 -13.31 4.86 7.24
N ASN A 115 -13.44 5.85 8.13
CA ASN A 115 -14.29 7.03 7.91
C ASN A 115 -13.78 7.87 6.74
N PHE A 116 -12.46 8.02 6.58
CA PHE A 116 -11.89 8.70 5.43
C PHE A 116 -12.27 8.00 4.11
N ILE A 117 -12.01 6.69 4.01
CA ILE A 117 -12.31 5.88 2.82
C ILE A 117 -13.82 5.92 2.53
N ALA A 118 -14.67 5.79 3.54
CA ALA A 118 -16.12 5.89 3.41
C ALA A 118 -16.58 7.26 2.92
N ASN A 119 -16.02 8.35 3.43
CA ASN A 119 -16.35 9.70 2.96
C ASN A 119 -15.92 9.91 1.49
N LEU A 120 -14.73 9.42 1.12
CA LEU A 120 -14.25 9.47 -0.27
C LEU A 120 -15.22 8.70 -1.19
N ALA A 121 -15.59 7.47 -0.84
CA ALA A 121 -16.53 6.66 -1.62
C ALA A 121 -17.96 7.21 -1.64
N SER A 122 -18.38 7.85 -0.56
CA SER A 122 -19.69 8.51 -0.46
C SER A 122 -19.82 9.70 -1.40
N SER A 123 -18.70 10.35 -1.75
CA SER A 123 -18.69 11.43 -2.76
C SER A 123 -19.02 10.94 -4.18
N VAL A 124 -18.78 9.64 -4.45
CA VAL A 124 -19.03 8.99 -5.73
C VAL A 124 -20.41 8.32 -5.75
N LEU A 125 -20.64 7.39 -4.83
CA LEU A 125 -21.88 6.61 -4.79
C LEU A 125 -22.26 6.27 -3.34
N PRO A 126 -22.99 7.14 -2.64
CA PRO A 126 -23.22 7.01 -1.20
C PRO A 126 -24.00 5.75 -0.81
N ASN A 127 -24.93 5.30 -1.66
CA ASN A 127 -25.69 4.06 -1.43
C ASN A 127 -25.15 2.86 -2.24
N GLY A 128 -23.92 2.97 -2.76
CA GLY A 128 -23.24 1.89 -3.48
C GLY A 128 -22.42 1.00 -2.55
N PHE A 129 -21.79 0.00 -3.14
CA PHE A 129 -20.81 -0.84 -2.46
C PHE A 129 -19.52 -0.87 -3.26
N PHE A 130 -18.40 -0.88 -2.55
CA PHE A 130 -17.07 -0.83 -3.15
C PHE A 130 -16.22 -1.97 -2.61
N TRP A 131 -15.46 -2.63 -3.47
CA TRP A 131 -14.45 -3.57 -2.99
C TRP A 131 -13.38 -2.85 -2.18
N ILE A 132 -13.06 -3.45 -1.03
CA ILE A 132 -11.90 -3.15 -0.19
C ILE A 132 -11.03 -4.41 -0.10
N GLY A 133 -9.85 -4.29 0.48
CA GLY A 133 -8.85 -5.36 0.53
C GLY A 133 -9.16 -6.50 1.49
N LEU A 134 -10.30 -6.47 2.17
CA LEU A 134 -10.67 -7.48 3.16
C LEU A 134 -11.15 -8.77 2.47
N HIS A 135 -10.61 -9.92 2.84
CA HIS A 135 -11.02 -11.22 2.30
C HIS A 135 -10.76 -12.39 3.27
N ASP A 136 -11.42 -13.53 3.05
CA ASP A 136 -11.16 -14.78 3.78
C ASP A 136 -11.06 -16.01 2.85
N TYR A 137 -11.00 -15.81 1.52
CA TYR A 137 -11.02 -16.90 0.54
C TYR A 137 -9.81 -17.85 0.62
N ASP A 138 -8.68 -17.41 1.20
CA ASP A 138 -7.50 -18.26 1.41
C ASP A 138 -7.71 -19.24 2.57
N ASN A 139 -8.39 -18.80 3.62
CA ASN A 139 -8.67 -19.56 4.83
C ASN A 139 -10.03 -19.12 5.40
N VAL A 140 -11.10 -19.79 4.98
CA VAL A 140 -12.49 -19.44 5.35
C VAL A 140 -12.62 -19.25 6.87
N GLY A 141 -13.12 -18.07 7.27
CA GLY A 141 -13.27 -17.65 8.67
C GLY A 141 -12.04 -16.94 9.27
N LEU A 142 -10.92 -16.86 8.55
CA LEU A 142 -9.73 -16.09 8.93
C LEU A 142 -9.54 -14.91 7.96
N TRP A 143 -10.17 -13.79 8.33
CA TRP A 143 -10.13 -12.55 7.56
C TRP A 143 -8.75 -11.91 7.55
N GLN A 144 -8.31 -11.53 6.36
CA GLN A 144 -7.03 -10.90 6.05
C GLN A 144 -7.25 -9.69 5.14
N TRP A 145 -6.32 -8.75 5.20
CA TRP A 145 -6.26 -7.58 4.34
C TRP A 145 -5.32 -7.83 3.16
N SER A 146 -5.48 -7.06 2.09
CA SER A 146 -4.70 -7.19 0.86
C SER A 146 -3.24 -6.71 0.99
N ASP A 147 -2.83 -6.24 2.16
CA ASP A 147 -1.44 -5.97 2.54
C ASP A 147 -0.84 -7.11 3.40
N ASP A 148 -1.45 -8.29 3.35
CA ASP A 148 -1.06 -9.52 4.04
C ASP A 148 -1.19 -9.49 5.57
N THR A 149 -1.84 -8.47 6.15
CA THR A 149 -2.08 -8.41 7.60
C THR A 149 -3.42 -9.04 8.01
N PHE A 150 -3.48 -9.54 9.24
CA PHE A 150 -4.73 -10.08 9.79
C PHE A 150 -5.69 -8.97 10.25
N LEU A 151 -6.98 -9.32 10.35
CA LEU A 151 -8.02 -8.42 10.82
C LEU A 151 -7.85 -8.07 12.31
N ASP A 152 -7.55 -6.82 12.62
CA ASP A 152 -7.32 -6.26 13.96
C ASP A 152 -8.30 -5.14 14.35
N TYR A 153 -8.92 -4.48 13.36
CA TYR A 153 -10.01 -3.52 13.49
C TYR A 153 -11.24 -3.98 12.69
N THR A 154 -12.45 -3.74 13.20
CA THR A 154 -13.68 -4.13 12.50
C THR A 154 -14.70 -2.99 12.41
N SER A 155 -15.35 -2.88 11.25
CA SER A 155 -16.53 -2.03 11.04
C SER A 155 -17.67 -2.81 10.37
N TRP A 156 -17.84 -4.09 10.70
CA TRP A 156 -18.88 -4.93 10.12
C TRP A 156 -20.29 -4.36 10.38
N ASN A 157 -21.17 -4.49 9.38
CA ASN A 157 -22.59 -4.26 9.58
C ASN A 157 -23.16 -5.24 10.61
N PRO A 158 -24.23 -4.86 11.35
CA PRO A 158 -24.87 -5.76 12.29
C PRO A 158 -25.34 -7.06 11.62
N GLY A 159 -24.73 -8.18 11.98
CA GLY A 159 -25.02 -9.50 11.41
C GLY A 159 -23.95 -10.04 10.46
N GLU A 160 -22.98 -9.21 10.08
CA GLU A 160 -21.87 -9.59 9.21
C GLU A 160 -20.60 -9.93 10.03
N PRO A 161 -19.69 -10.74 9.48
CA PRO A 161 -19.79 -11.43 8.19
C PRO A 161 -20.80 -12.61 8.21
N SER A 162 -21.60 -12.73 7.15
CA SER A 162 -22.61 -13.79 6.97
C SER A 162 -22.07 -14.86 6.01
N GLY A 163 -21.39 -15.85 6.59
CA GLY A 163 -20.56 -16.82 5.85
C GLY A 163 -21.20 -17.48 4.62
N GLY A 164 -20.33 -17.82 3.66
CA GLY A 164 -20.69 -18.24 2.29
C GLY A 164 -20.19 -17.27 1.23
N GLN A 165 -19.83 -16.07 1.67
CA GLN A 165 -19.16 -14.99 0.96
C GLN A 165 -17.75 -14.82 1.56
N GLY A 166 -16.81 -14.23 0.82
CA GLY A 166 -15.41 -14.19 1.26
C GLY A 166 -14.61 -12.97 0.82
N CYS A 167 -15.28 -11.95 0.30
CA CYS A 167 -14.69 -10.68 -0.07
C CYS A 167 -15.47 -9.54 0.57
N GLY A 168 -14.77 -8.67 1.30
CA GLY A 168 -15.32 -7.54 2.00
C GLY A 168 -15.61 -6.37 1.06
N GLN A 169 -16.77 -5.76 1.24
CA GLN A 169 -17.19 -4.54 0.56
C GLN A 169 -17.52 -3.45 1.58
N LEU A 170 -17.18 -2.21 1.25
CA LEU A 170 -17.53 -1.02 2.01
C LEU A 170 -18.91 -0.49 1.59
N PHE A 171 -19.75 -0.18 2.56
CA PHE A 171 -20.96 0.60 2.41
C PHE A 171 -20.74 2.05 2.90
N PRO A 172 -20.50 3.01 1.98
CA PRO A 172 -19.97 4.33 2.35
C PRO A 172 -20.89 5.14 3.25
N ARG A 173 -22.21 5.04 3.06
CA ARG A 173 -23.19 5.83 3.83
C ARG A 173 -23.15 5.56 5.34
N LEU A 174 -22.80 4.35 5.75
CA LEU A 174 -22.72 3.99 7.17
C LEU A 174 -21.27 3.80 7.64
N ALA A 175 -20.29 3.89 6.74
CA ALA A 175 -18.90 3.54 6.99
C ALA A 175 -18.77 2.12 7.58
N THR A 176 -19.56 1.18 7.07
CA THR A 176 -19.58 -0.21 7.54
C THR A 176 -19.27 -1.18 6.42
N TRP A 177 -18.91 -2.40 6.78
CA TRP A 177 -18.55 -3.45 5.83
C TRP A 177 -19.58 -4.56 5.77
N ASP A 178 -19.55 -5.29 4.67
CA ASP A 178 -20.38 -6.46 4.42
C ASP A 178 -19.53 -7.46 3.60
N ASP A 179 -19.79 -8.75 3.70
CA ASP A 179 -19.12 -9.77 2.89
C ASP A 179 -20.01 -10.22 1.71
N ASP A 180 -19.43 -10.23 0.51
CA ASP A 180 -20.13 -10.60 -0.71
C ASP A 180 -19.35 -11.63 -1.55
N TYR A 181 -20.03 -12.25 -2.51
CA TYR A 181 -19.40 -13.18 -3.44
C TYR A 181 -18.33 -12.44 -4.26
N CYS A 182 -17.09 -12.91 -4.17
CA CYS A 182 -15.93 -12.29 -4.83
C CYS A 182 -16.10 -12.07 -6.34
N SER A 183 -16.92 -12.89 -7.01
CA SER A 183 -17.22 -12.78 -8.45
C SER A 183 -18.12 -11.61 -8.84
N ASN A 184 -18.76 -10.95 -7.86
CA ASN A 184 -19.65 -9.82 -8.14
C ASN A 184 -18.87 -8.62 -8.67
N GLN A 185 -19.43 -7.94 -9.67
CA GLN A 185 -18.79 -6.79 -10.29
C GLN A 185 -19.12 -5.53 -9.49
N LYS A 186 -18.11 -4.83 -8.97
CA LYS A 186 -18.27 -3.60 -8.19
C LYS A 186 -17.19 -2.59 -8.51
N TYR A 187 -17.49 -1.33 -8.22
CA TYR A 187 -16.45 -0.31 -8.06
C TYR A 187 -15.49 -0.74 -6.95
N TYR A 188 -14.27 -0.25 -6.97
CA TYR A 188 -13.24 -0.67 -6.02
C TYR A 188 -12.35 0.49 -5.64
N ILE A 189 -11.69 0.34 -4.49
CA ILE A 189 -10.82 1.36 -3.91
C ILE A 189 -9.42 0.79 -3.84
N CYS A 190 -8.48 1.42 -4.52
CA CYS A 190 -7.06 1.12 -4.39
C CYS A 190 -6.42 2.02 -3.32
N GLN A 191 -5.39 1.53 -2.67
CA GLN A 191 -4.55 2.23 -1.71
C GLN A 191 -3.09 2.09 -2.12
N GLN A 192 -2.40 3.22 -2.22
CA GLN A 192 -0.99 3.30 -2.56
C GLN A 192 -0.25 4.09 -1.49
N ALA A 193 0.89 3.58 -1.01
CA ALA A 193 1.75 4.34 -0.11
C ALA A 193 2.32 5.58 -0.83
N LEU A 194 2.32 6.72 -0.16
CA LEU A 194 2.98 7.92 -0.67
C LEU A 194 4.50 7.73 -0.68
N GLU A 195 5.19 8.27 -1.69
CA GLU A 195 6.66 8.24 -1.74
C GLU A 195 7.28 8.98 -0.56
N ASP A 196 6.66 10.09 -0.14
CA ASP A 196 6.94 10.79 1.10
C ASP A 196 5.68 10.77 1.95
N ASP A 197 5.67 9.91 2.97
CA ASP A 197 4.57 9.79 3.92
C ASP A 197 4.71 10.73 5.12
N THR A 198 5.61 11.73 5.07
CA THR A 198 5.78 12.72 6.13
C THR A 198 4.50 13.53 6.33
N LEU A 199 3.86 13.36 7.49
CA LEU A 199 2.65 14.10 7.88
C LEU A 199 2.99 15.48 8.46
N THR A 200 4.06 15.57 9.23
CA THR A 200 4.52 16.83 9.83
C THR A 200 6.00 16.75 10.20
N SER A 201 6.61 17.92 10.43
CA SER A 201 7.98 18.03 10.91
C SER A 201 8.13 19.09 11.99
N GLY A 202 9.14 18.92 12.84
CA GLY A 202 9.49 19.86 13.90
C GLY A 202 10.99 19.91 14.14
N LYS A 203 11.47 20.99 14.77
CA LYS A 203 12.88 21.13 15.16
C LYS A 203 13.01 21.26 16.66
N TRP A 204 13.94 20.51 17.24
CA TRP A 204 14.26 20.60 18.66
C TRP A 204 15.77 20.38 18.87
N ASN A 205 16.39 21.27 19.63
CA ASN A 205 17.82 21.22 20.00
C ASN A 205 18.81 20.93 18.84
N GLY A 206 18.55 21.49 17.64
CA GLY A 206 19.40 21.32 16.47
C GLY A 206 19.07 20.12 15.58
N TYR A 207 18.16 19.24 15.99
CA TYR A 207 17.69 18.11 15.21
C TYR A 207 16.35 18.42 14.52
N ASN A 208 16.12 17.81 13.36
CA ASN A 208 14.83 17.77 12.69
C ASN A 208 14.15 16.44 13.01
N TYR A 209 12.83 16.49 13.21
CA TYR A 209 12.00 15.33 13.50
C TYR A 209 10.84 15.29 12.50
N THR A 210 10.52 14.12 11.98
CA THR A 210 9.42 13.89 11.04
C THR A 210 8.50 12.80 11.55
N ILE A 211 7.19 13.00 11.41
CA ILE A 211 6.16 12.01 11.71
C ILE A 211 5.72 11.38 10.41
N HIS A 212 5.78 10.06 10.32
CA HIS A 212 5.45 9.32 9.11
C HIS A 212 4.08 8.65 9.23
N GLY A 213 3.30 8.75 8.16
CA GLY A 213 1.91 8.35 8.12
C GLY A 213 1.68 6.90 7.73
N THR A 214 2.67 6.18 7.19
CA THR A 214 2.51 4.73 6.99
C THR A 214 2.84 3.97 8.26
N GLN A 215 2.18 2.83 8.47
CA GLN A 215 2.54 1.91 9.53
C GLN A 215 3.54 0.88 9.02
N LYS A 216 4.55 0.55 9.83
CA LYS A 216 5.61 -0.41 9.49
C LYS A 216 6.04 -1.16 10.73
N ASP A 217 6.60 -2.36 10.55
CA ASP A 217 7.40 -2.99 11.60
C ASP A 217 8.60 -2.11 11.99
N HIS A 218 9.18 -2.36 13.16
CA HIS A 218 10.24 -1.51 13.72
C HIS A 218 11.47 -1.44 12.81
N SER A 219 11.87 -2.57 12.22
CA SER A 219 13.05 -2.68 11.37
C SER A 219 12.88 -1.95 10.04
N THR A 220 11.71 -2.09 9.42
CA THR A 220 11.34 -1.41 8.18
C THR A 220 11.15 0.09 8.41
N ALA A 221 10.63 0.50 9.57
CA ALA A 221 10.58 1.91 9.98
C ALA A 221 11.99 2.51 10.15
N ALA A 222 12.90 1.78 10.79
CA ALA A 222 14.30 2.21 10.93
C ALA A 222 14.99 2.33 9.56
N ALA A 223 14.78 1.37 8.66
CA ALA A 223 15.28 1.43 7.29
C ALA A 223 14.69 2.61 6.50
N ALA A 224 13.40 2.92 6.70
CA ALA A 224 12.76 4.09 6.10
C ALA A 224 13.45 5.38 6.57
N CYS A 225 13.65 5.58 7.88
CA CYS A 225 14.40 6.72 8.41
C CYS A 225 15.82 6.80 7.81
N ALA A 226 16.52 5.66 7.72
CA ALA A 226 17.87 5.60 7.19
C ALA A 226 17.96 6.01 5.72
N SER A 227 16.92 5.78 4.91
CA SER A 227 16.89 6.10 3.48
C SER A 227 17.08 7.60 3.17
N PHE A 228 16.75 8.48 4.11
CA PHE A 228 16.96 9.93 4.01
C PHE A 228 17.97 10.45 5.05
N GLY A 229 18.87 9.59 5.54
CA GLY A 229 19.95 9.96 6.45
C GLY A 229 19.49 10.33 7.86
N ALA A 230 18.36 9.76 8.31
CA ALA A 230 17.83 9.86 9.67
C ALA A 230 17.93 8.49 10.38
N HIS A 231 17.51 8.46 11.64
CA HIS A 231 17.27 7.22 12.41
C HIS A 231 15.95 7.35 13.17
N LEU A 232 15.43 6.28 13.77
CA LEU A 232 14.24 6.38 14.64
C LEU A 232 14.54 7.34 15.81
N ALA A 233 13.56 8.16 16.20
CA ALA A 233 13.81 9.23 17.17
C ALA A 233 14.17 8.71 18.57
N ASP A 234 15.16 9.32 19.20
CA ASP A 234 15.58 8.93 20.54
C ASP A 234 15.00 9.86 21.62
N SER A 235 14.15 9.31 22.48
CA SER A 235 13.46 10.06 23.53
C SER A 235 14.28 10.15 24.82
N LYS A 236 15.46 10.80 24.76
CA LYS A 236 16.48 10.75 25.84
C LYS A 236 16.26 11.67 27.05
N SER A 237 15.17 12.42 27.10
CA SER A 237 14.81 13.27 28.25
C SER A 237 13.32 13.60 28.24
N GLU A 238 12.81 14.09 29.36
CA GLU A 238 11.41 14.53 29.48
C GLU A 238 11.05 15.60 28.45
N ASP A 239 11.94 16.55 28.20
CA ASP A 239 11.70 17.65 27.25
C ASP A 239 11.55 17.16 25.81
N ILE A 240 12.44 16.25 25.35
CA ILE A 240 12.29 15.68 24.00
C ILE A 240 11.09 14.76 23.93
N ASN A 241 10.82 13.95 24.96
CA ASN A 241 9.62 13.11 25.00
C ASN A 241 8.35 13.92 24.80
N ASN A 242 8.21 15.01 25.55
CA ASN A 242 7.06 15.91 25.44
C ASN A 242 6.99 16.59 24.07
N PHE A 243 8.13 16.96 23.48
CA PHE A 243 8.16 17.48 22.12
C PHE A 243 7.66 16.45 21.09
N LEU A 244 8.15 15.20 21.15
CA LEU A 244 7.75 14.12 20.24
C LEU A 244 6.25 13.82 20.35
N VAL A 245 5.72 13.72 21.57
CA VAL A 245 4.29 13.50 21.82
C VAL A 245 3.44 14.63 21.22
N ASN A 246 3.83 15.89 21.43
CA ASN A 246 3.09 17.03 20.90
C ASN A 246 3.12 17.09 19.37
N LEU A 247 4.26 16.76 18.76
CA LEU A 247 4.41 16.73 17.31
C LEU A 247 3.52 15.61 16.70
N ALA A 248 3.58 14.40 17.25
CA ALA A 248 2.85 13.24 16.76
C ALA A 248 1.32 13.37 16.96
N SER A 249 0.89 13.73 18.17
CA SER A 249 -0.54 13.89 18.50
C SER A 249 -1.24 15.03 17.75
N GLY A 250 -0.46 15.98 17.20
CA GLY A 250 -0.99 17.06 16.36
C GLY A 250 -1.53 16.59 15.01
N VAL A 251 -1.06 15.45 14.50
CA VAL A 251 -1.52 14.86 13.23
C VAL A 251 -2.22 13.53 13.39
N LEU A 252 -1.83 12.73 14.39
CA LEU A 252 -2.31 11.38 14.64
C LEU A 252 -2.54 11.19 16.16
N PRO A 253 -3.64 11.74 16.70
CA PRO A 253 -3.94 11.65 18.12
C PRO A 253 -4.30 10.22 18.55
N ASN A 254 -3.91 9.84 19.77
CA ASN A 254 -4.18 8.51 20.36
C ASN A 254 -3.62 7.33 19.56
N GLN A 255 -2.55 7.56 18.80
CA GLN A 255 -1.83 6.52 18.07
C GLN A 255 -0.48 6.20 18.74
N ASP A 256 0.07 5.05 18.37
CA ASP A 256 1.35 4.54 18.85
C ASP A 256 2.44 4.78 17.80
N PHE A 257 3.64 5.11 18.25
CA PHE A 257 4.75 5.42 17.36
C PHE A 257 6.01 4.64 17.71
N TRP A 258 6.68 4.06 16.72
CA TRP A 258 8.03 3.58 16.90
C TRP A 258 9.00 4.72 17.19
N ILE A 259 9.84 4.49 18.21
CA ILE A 259 11.00 5.30 18.58
C ILE A 259 12.26 4.41 18.53
N GLY A 260 13.44 5.02 18.67
CA GLY A 260 14.72 4.32 18.51
C GLY A 260 15.07 3.32 19.62
N LEU A 261 14.19 3.13 20.60
CA LEU A 261 14.40 2.29 21.77
C LEU A 261 14.23 0.81 21.43
N HIS A 262 15.20 -0.03 21.79
CA HIS A 262 15.15 -1.48 21.55
C HIS A 262 16.11 -2.25 22.46
N ASP A 263 15.92 -3.56 22.60
CA ASP A 263 16.86 -4.47 23.29
C ASP A 263 17.02 -5.84 22.58
N TYR A 264 16.59 -5.96 21.32
CA TYR A 264 16.69 -7.19 20.53
C TYR A 264 18.13 -7.73 20.34
N GLU A 265 19.15 -6.90 20.54
CA GLU A 265 20.56 -7.33 20.53
C GLU A 265 20.93 -8.07 21.84
N HIS A 266 20.40 -7.60 22.97
CA HIS A 266 20.71 -8.11 24.31
C HIS A 266 19.51 -7.90 25.23
N GLU A 267 18.67 -8.93 25.37
CA GLU A 267 17.49 -8.95 26.26
C GLU A 267 17.75 -8.31 27.63
N GLY A 268 16.92 -7.33 27.98
CA GLY A 268 17.01 -6.55 29.22
C GLY A 268 18.07 -5.44 29.22
N GLN A 269 18.80 -5.24 28.12
CA GLN A 269 19.76 -4.14 27.92
C GLN A 269 19.26 -3.22 26.81
N TRP A 270 18.38 -2.30 27.20
CA TRP A 270 17.81 -1.31 26.29
C TRP A 270 18.86 -0.31 25.77
N GLN A 271 18.81 -0.05 24.47
CA GLN A 271 19.67 0.87 23.73
C GLN A 271 18.83 1.80 22.84
N TRP A 272 19.39 2.97 22.54
CA TRP A 272 18.85 3.91 21.56
C TRP A 272 19.38 3.61 20.16
N SER A 273 18.75 4.21 19.14
CA SER A 273 19.10 3.96 17.74
C SER A 273 20.49 4.49 17.33
N ASP A 274 21.13 5.29 18.18
CA ASP A 274 22.51 5.74 18.04
C ASP A 274 23.52 4.96 18.90
N ASP A 275 23.17 3.73 19.29
CA ASP A 275 23.97 2.79 20.09
C ASP A 275 24.29 3.27 21.52
N THR A 276 23.61 4.30 22.03
CA THR A 276 23.82 4.78 23.40
C THR A 276 22.92 4.09 24.42
N ASP A 277 23.46 3.90 25.63
CA ASP A 277 22.71 3.31 26.75
C ASP A 277 21.56 4.21 27.25
N VAL A 278 20.50 3.58 27.75
CA VAL A 278 19.31 4.25 28.27
C VAL A 278 19.54 4.77 29.70
N ASN A 279 19.72 6.09 29.83
CA ASN A 279 19.87 6.78 31.13
C ASN A 279 18.61 7.53 31.59
N TYR A 280 17.63 7.69 30.70
CA TYR A 280 16.32 8.28 30.98
C TYR A 280 15.26 7.30 30.51
N THR A 281 14.25 7.08 31.35
CA THR A 281 13.13 6.18 31.05
C THR A 281 11.81 6.90 31.29
N ASN A 282 10.85 6.67 30.40
CA ASN A 282 9.48 7.15 30.57
C ASN A 282 8.45 6.04 30.34
N TRP A 283 8.78 4.85 30.84
CA TRP A 283 7.91 3.68 30.77
C TRP A 283 6.54 3.94 31.38
N ASN A 284 5.51 3.41 30.73
CA ASN A 284 4.16 3.35 31.27
C ASN A 284 4.17 2.47 32.54
N PRO A 285 3.30 2.72 33.53
CA PRO A 285 3.29 1.92 34.75
C PRO A 285 3.06 0.42 34.46
N GLY A 286 4.08 -0.39 34.71
CA GLY A 286 4.08 -1.83 34.42
C GLY A 286 5.11 -2.24 33.36
N GLU A 287 5.63 -1.28 32.60
CA GLU A 287 6.54 -1.52 31.47
C GLU A 287 8.03 -1.26 31.82
N PRO A 288 8.98 -1.87 31.09
CA PRO A 288 8.74 -2.89 30.07
C PRO A 288 8.38 -4.23 30.72
N ASN A 289 7.37 -4.93 30.17
CA ASN A 289 6.86 -6.17 30.76
C ASN A 289 7.39 -7.44 30.07
N ASN A 290 8.09 -7.27 28.95
CA ASN A 290 8.56 -8.30 28.05
C ASN A 290 7.50 -9.38 27.79
N GLY A 291 6.38 -8.97 27.20
CA GLY A 291 5.24 -9.81 26.91
C GLY A 291 5.66 -11.06 26.12
N LEU A 292 5.32 -12.24 26.65
CA LEU A 292 5.72 -13.55 26.11
C LEU A 292 7.24 -13.80 26.02
N GLY A 293 8.08 -12.87 26.49
CA GLY A 293 9.54 -12.96 26.39
C GLY A 293 10.12 -12.53 25.04
N GLU A 294 9.37 -11.79 24.22
CA GLU A 294 9.77 -11.42 22.85
C GLU A 294 9.49 -9.93 22.48
N GLN A 295 9.11 -9.09 23.45
CA GLN A 295 8.81 -7.66 23.20
C GLN A 295 10.10 -6.83 23.30
N ASN A 296 10.76 -6.66 22.16
CA ASN A 296 12.12 -6.10 22.12
C ASN A 296 12.24 -4.71 21.47
N CYS A 297 11.11 -4.06 21.18
CA CYS A 297 11.06 -2.77 20.49
C CYS A 297 10.17 -1.78 21.25
N GLY A 298 10.68 -0.55 21.46
CA GLY A 298 9.99 0.48 22.23
C GLY A 298 9.08 1.35 21.37
N LYS A 299 7.83 1.53 21.82
CA LYS A 299 6.85 2.45 21.23
C LYS A 299 6.52 3.60 22.18
N LEU A 300 6.13 4.74 21.61
CA LEU A 300 5.64 5.93 22.29
C LEU A 300 4.11 6.00 22.20
N TYR A 301 3.45 6.05 23.36
CA TYR A 301 2.02 6.33 23.46
C TYR A 301 1.77 7.84 23.46
N THR A 302 1.05 8.35 22.45
CA THR A 302 0.63 9.77 22.46
C THR A 302 -0.47 10.07 23.48
N SER A 303 -1.27 9.07 23.85
CA SER A 303 -2.40 9.21 24.78
C SER A 303 -1.95 9.41 26.24
N THR A 304 -0.87 8.74 26.65
CA THR A 304 -0.33 8.78 28.02
C THR A 304 1.02 9.51 28.10
N SER A 305 1.63 9.84 26.96
CA SER A 305 2.97 10.42 26.86
C SER A 305 4.09 9.51 27.38
N THR A 306 3.85 8.21 27.50
CA THR A 306 4.78 7.20 28.07
C THR A 306 5.19 6.16 27.02
N TRP A 307 6.09 5.25 27.39
CA TRP A 307 6.57 4.18 26.51
C TRP A 307 6.07 2.81 26.92
N ASP A 308 6.14 1.88 25.98
CA ASP A 308 5.84 0.46 26.16
C ASP A 308 6.74 -0.35 25.25
N ASP A 309 7.02 -1.59 25.65
CA ASP A 309 7.70 -2.56 24.80
C ASP A 309 6.67 -3.36 24.00
N ASP A 310 7.02 -3.70 22.76
CA ASP A 310 6.11 -4.43 21.89
C ASP A 310 6.88 -5.35 20.94
N PHE A 311 6.16 -6.27 20.31
CA PHE A 311 6.72 -7.16 19.30
C PHE A 311 7.19 -6.31 18.13
N CYS A 312 8.47 -6.43 17.75
CA CYS A 312 9.09 -5.62 16.70
C CYS A 312 8.37 -5.72 15.34
N ASP A 313 7.72 -6.87 15.09
CA ASP A 313 6.96 -7.13 13.87
C ASP A 313 5.57 -6.45 13.85
N SER A 314 5.19 -5.78 14.94
CA SER A 314 3.94 -5.00 14.99
C SER A 314 4.04 -3.78 14.09
N GLU A 315 2.97 -3.46 13.38
CA GLU A 315 2.95 -2.26 12.55
C GLU A 315 2.52 -1.02 13.33
N LYS A 316 3.34 0.03 13.26
CA LYS A 316 3.05 1.33 13.90
C LYS A 316 3.52 2.47 13.02
N TYR A 317 2.94 3.65 13.26
CA TYR A 317 3.52 4.89 12.76
C TYR A 317 4.91 5.07 13.38
N TYR A 318 5.73 5.94 12.82
CA TYR A 318 7.11 6.07 13.28
C TYR A 318 7.60 7.51 13.21
N ILE A 319 8.58 7.81 14.06
CA ILE A 319 9.18 9.13 14.16
C ILE A 319 10.64 9.01 13.77
N CYS A 320 11.07 9.79 12.78
CA CYS A 320 12.48 9.87 12.42
C CYS A 320 13.13 11.13 13.02
N GLN A 321 14.43 11.05 13.27
CA GLN A 321 15.30 12.10 13.77
C GLN A 321 16.52 12.25 12.85
N GLN A 322 16.81 13.49 12.45
CA GLN A 322 17.94 13.85 11.59
C GLN A 322 18.75 15.00 12.20
N GLY A 323 20.09 14.87 12.21
CA GLY A 323 21.04 15.88 12.70
C GLY A 323 21.57 16.84 11.65
#